data_AF-A0A4P7C1Y5-F1
#
_entry.id   AF-A0A4P7C1Y5-F1
#
_cell.length_a   1.000
_cell.length_b   1.000
_cell.length_c   1.000
_cell.angle_alpha   90.00
_cell.angle_beta   90.00
_cell.angle_gamma   90.00
#
_symmetry.space_group_name_H-M   'P 1'
#
loop_
_entity.id
_entity.type
_entity.pdbx_description
1 polymer ?
#
loop_
_entity_poly.entity_id
_entity_poly.type
_entity_poly.pdbx_seq_one_letter_code
_entity_poly.pdbx_strand_id
1 'polypeptide(L)'
;MQKLDRTLKNSLHQVQAKGRLRRERFGDLVYHRLADDSRPLTRGTIIFEDGTLIPGYPQIGRVMRLDKGLKEQFTGAFWAEEKVDGYNVRVFLLGERLLGVTRGGFLCPFTVDRLPDLIDRRIFSEHPELILCAEIAGPENPYLVGSPPFIHEDIQLFVFDGQRKGELDYLSQAEKRQLIEHYRLPSVQNFGRFQADDLSAIKQLMIKLNNEGREGLVFKEDIPGGKQSKYVTSEASLSDIEAMTRYLQDLPPEYFIGRILRLVMFLDEEGIGHTRELKTRLGAAFVEGVFKAIEQCQREHRVYHRFRCRLRNRANGKQLLAHLGRGDGHLQIVEHRLEQEGEFYVLEFDKVFQRTTGLLGELLSGGVVYD
;
A
#
# COMPACT_ATOMS: atom_id res chain seq x y z
N MET A 1 -27.91 14.14 4.95
CA MET A 1 -27.21 13.69 6.18
C MET A 1 -27.15 12.17 6.18
N GLN A 2 -25.94 11.62 6.22
CA GLN A 2 -25.71 10.18 6.39
C GLN A 2 -26.30 9.69 7.72
N LYS A 3 -27.05 8.59 7.71
CA LYS A 3 -27.54 7.95 8.94
C LYS A 3 -26.47 6.99 9.46
N LEU A 4 -25.66 7.45 10.41
CA LEU A 4 -24.76 6.58 11.18
C LEU A 4 -25.53 5.79 12.22
N ASP A 5 -25.22 4.51 12.38
CA ASP A 5 -25.73 3.69 13.47
C ASP A 5 -25.29 4.24 14.84
N ARG A 6 -26.07 3.95 15.89
CA ARG A 6 -25.85 4.34 17.28
C ARG A 6 -24.47 3.92 17.77
N THR A 7 -23.98 2.74 17.38
CA THR A 7 -22.66 2.23 17.76
C THR A 7 -21.56 3.14 17.23
N LEU A 8 -21.60 3.46 15.94
CA LEU A 8 -20.66 4.35 15.28
C LEU A 8 -20.68 5.77 15.87
N LYS A 9 -21.86 6.31 16.15
CA LYS A 9 -22.01 7.62 16.82
C LYS A 9 -21.32 7.64 18.19
N ASN A 10 -21.54 6.61 19.00
CA ASN A 10 -20.91 6.50 20.32
C ASN A 10 -19.38 6.40 20.19
N SER A 11 -18.88 5.60 19.25
CA SER A 11 -17.45 5.48 18.99
C SER A 11 -16.84 6.81 18.55
N LEU A 12 -17.50 7.55 17.65
CA LEU A 12 -17.04 8.88 17.21
C LEU A 12 -16.95 9.87 18.37
N HIS A 13 -17.96 9.93 19.24
CA HIS A 13 -17.92 10.75 20.44
C HIS A 13 -16.74 10.40 21.35
N GLN A 14 -16.45 9.11 21.53
CA GLN A 14 -15.29 8.69 22.33
C GLN A 14 -13.95 9.07 21.69
N VAL A 15 -13.80 8.92 20.37
CA VAL A 15 -12.57 9.31 19.67
C VAL A 15 -12.34 10.81 19.74
N GLN A 16 -13.41 11.61 19.58
CA GLN A 16 -13.38 13.07 19.74
C GLN A 16 -12.98 13.46 21.16
N ALA A 17 -13.64 12.87 22.19
CA ALA A 17 -13.33 13.15 23.59
C ALA A 17 -11.88 12.81 23.97
N LYS A 18 -11.29 11.79 23.33
CA LYS A 18 -9.89 11.37 23.55
C LYS A 18 -8.87 12.17 22.72
N GLY A 19 -9.30 13.15 21.91
CA GLY A 19 -8.40 13.97 21.10
C GLY A 19 -7.60 13.19 20.03
N ARG A 20 -8.11 12.04 19.59
CA ARG A 20 -7.40 11.15 18.65
C ARG A 20 -7.58 11.51 17.18
N LEU A 21 -8.45 12.49 16.90
CA LEU A 21 -8.67 13.03 15.57
C LEU A 21 -7.68 14.15 15.27
N ARG A 22 -6.98 14.04 14.14
CA ARG A 22 -6.14 15.10 13.59
C ARG A 22 -6.95 15.86 12.55
N ARG A 23 -7.07 17.17 12.71
CA ARG A 23 -7.70 18.02 11.71
C ARG A 23 -6.75 18.18 10.52
N GLU A 24 -7.26 17.94 9.33
CA GLU A 24 -6.53 17.98 8.08
C GLU A 24 -7.26 18.90 7.10
N ARG A 25 -6.53 19.36 6.07
CA ARG A 25 -7.08 20.21 5.00
C ARG A 25 -6.56 19.77 3.65
N PHE A 26 -7.45 19.75 2.66
CA PHE A 26 -7.15 19.48 1.26
C PHE A 26 -7.92 20.48 0.37
N GLY A 27 -7.21 21.51 -0.13
CA GLY A 27 -7.86 22.65 -0.75
C GLY A 27 -8.77 23.40 0.23
N ASP A 28 -10.04 23.49 -0.09
CA ASP A 28 -11.14 24.02 0.73
C ASP A 28 -11.80 22.96 1.62
N LEU A 29 -11.49 21.66 1.43
CA LEU A 29 -12.05 20.60 2.27
C LEU A 29 -11.33 20.52 3.60
N VAL A 30 -12.10 20.52 4.68
CA VAL A 30 -11.64 20.24 6.05
C VAL A 30 -12.21 18.89 6.47
N TYR A 31 -11.36 18.07 7.06
CA TYR A 31 -11.75 16.76 7.56
C TYR A 31 -10.91 16.36 8.78
N HIS A 32 -11.39 15.36 9.49
CA HIS A 32 -10.73 14.82 10.67
C HIS A 32 -10.30 13.38 10.39
N ARG A 33 -9.01 13.11 10.62
CA ARG A 33 -8.35 11.83 10.39
C ARG A 33 -8.08 11.13 11.70
N LEU A 34 -8.41 9.85 11.79
CA LEU A 34 -8.03 9.00 12.90
C LEU A 34 -6.58 8.51 12.70
N ALA A 35 -5.66 8.96 13.56
CA ALA A 35 -4.23 8.64 13.44
C ALA A 35 -3.89 7.21 13.88
N ASP A 36 -4.64 6.67 14.84
CA ASP A 36 -4.41 5.36 15.48
C ASP A 36 -5.73 4.61 15.66
N ASP A 37 -5.67 3.29 15.71
CA ASP A 37 -6.87 2.45 15.87
C ASP A 37 -7.66 2.83 17.14
N SER A 38 -8.99 2.91 16.98
CA SER A 38 -9.92 3.09 18.08
C SER A 38 -11.20 2.31 17.79
N ARG A 39 -11.12 1.00 18.05
CA ARG A 39 -12.15 0.04 17.66
C ARG A 39 -13.57 0.52 18.05
N PRO A 40 -14.55 0.34 17.14
CA PRO A 40 -14.47 -0.39 15.88
C PRO A 40 -13.86 0.42 14.72
N LEU A 41 -13.51 1.71 14.94
CA LEU A 41 -12.87 2.54 13.93
C LEU A 41 -11.38 2.22 13.80
N THR A 42 -10.90 2.12 12.57
CA THR A 42 -9.51 1.81 12.23
C THR A 42 -8.75 3.07 11.83
N ARG A 43 -7.43 3.04 11.99
CA ARG A 43 -6.50 4.07 11.53
C ARG A 43 -6.80 4.43 10.07
N GLY A 44 -6.79 5.72 9.78
CA GLY A 44 -7.09 6.27 8.48
C GLY A 44 -8.58 6.45 8.19
N THR A 45 -9.47 6.18 9.15
CA THR A 45 -10.86 6.66 9.10
C THR A 45 -10.85 8.19 8.99
N ILE A 46 -11.66 8.74 8.08
CA ILE A 46 -11.84 10.19 7.92
C ILE A 46 -13.31 10.59 8.09
N ILE A 47 -13.52 11.77 8.66
CA ILE A 47 -14.85 12.36 8.90
C ILE A 47 -14.83 13.80 8.38
N PHE A 48 -15.74 14.13 7.48
CA PHE A 48 -15.92 15.49 6.95
C PHE A 48 -16.82 16.33 7.87
N GLU A 49 -16.78 17.66 7.71
CA GLU A 49 -17.60 18.59 8.50
C GLU A 49 -19.11 18.39 8.32
N ASP A 50 -19.54 17.87 7.17
CA ASP A 50 -20.95 17.51 6.90
C ASP A 50 -21.39 16.19 7.57
N GLY A 51 -20.48 15.54 8.30
CA GLY A 51 -20.69 14.27 8.99
C GLY A 51 -20.43 13.03 8.13
N THR A 52 -20.02 13.17 6.87
CA THR A 52 -19.69 12.03 6.01
C THR A 52 -18.48 11.27 6.56
N LEU A 53 -18.66 9.98 6.83
CA LEU A 53 -17.63 9.08 7.35
C LEU A 53 -17.14 8.12 6.27
N ILE A 54 -15.81 8.06 6.10
CA ILE A 54 -15.11 7.08 5.26
C ILE A 54 -14.27 6.17 6.18
N PRO A 55 -14.64 4.89 6.35
CA PRO A 55 -13.93 3.97 7.23
C PRO A 55 -12.49 3.73 6.78
N GLY A 56 -11.57 3.58 7.74
CA GLY A 56 -10.21 3.10 7.48
C GLY A 56 -10.21 1.68 6.94
N TYR A 57 -9.38 1.40 5.93
CA TYR A 57 -9.11 0.01 5.57
C TYR A 57 -8.34 -0.65 6.76
N PRO A 58 -8.66 -1.87 7.21
CA PRO A 58 -8.10 -2.55 8.38
C PRO A 58 -6.81 -3.28 8.01
N GLN A 59 -5.98 -3.60 9.00
CA GLN A 59 -4.78 -4.40 8.73
C GLN A 59 -5.19 -5.83 8.42
N ILE A 60 -4.69 -6.37 7.30
CA ILE A 60 -4.89 -7.78 6.94
C ILE A 60 -3.79 -8.60 7.62
N GLY A 61 -4.21 -9.60 8.40
CA GLY A 61 -3.31 -10.54 9.09
C GLY A 61 -2.49 -11.36 8.10
N ARG A 62 -1.28 -11.76 8.51
CA ARG A 62 -0.38 -12.54 7.66
C ARG A 62 -0.31 -13.98 8.12
N VAL A 63 -0.46 -14.90 7.18
CA VAL A 63 -0.15 -16.31 7.38
C VAL A 63 1.34 -16.52 7.08
N MET A 64 2.05 -17.26 7.95
CA MET A 64 3.47 -17.61 7.76
C MET A 64 3.68 -19.04 7.27
N ARG A 65 2.68 -19.90 7.45
CA ARG A 65 2.60 -21.29 6.97
C ARG A 65 1.23 -21.48 6.34
N LEU A 66 1.19 -21.59 5.03
CA LEU A 66 -0.04 -21.70 4.26
C LEU A 66 -0.88 -22.91 4.69
N ASP A 67 -0.26 -24.08 4.88
CA ASP A 67 -0.95 -25.33 5.20
C ASP A 67 -1.77 -25.26 6.51
N LYS A 68 -1.14 -24.81 7.60
CA LYS A 68 -1.74 -24.66 8.92
C LYS A 68 -2.56 -23.38 9.00
N GLY A 69 -2.07 -22.31 8.39
CA GLY A 69 -2.70 -21.00 8.45
C GLY A 69 -4.05 -20.97 7.74
N LEU A 70 -4.19 -21.60 6.58
CA LEU A 70 -5.49 -21.66 5.89
C LEU A 70 -6.53 -22.41 6.73
N LYS A 71 -6.16 -23.55 7.32
CA LYS A 71 -7.05 -24.35 8.18
C LYS A 71 -7.44 -23.64 9.48
N GLU A 72 -6.50 -22.92 10.08
CA GLU A 72 -6.74 -22.15 11.31
C GLU A 72 -7.61 -20.91 11.05
N GLN A 73 -7.38 -20.24 9.93
CA GLN A 73 -8.07 -18.98 9.64
C GLN A 73 -9.46 -19.21 9.05
N PHE A 74 -9.63 -20.18 8.15
CA PHE A 74 -10.85 -20.33 7.36
C PHE A 74 -11.57 -21.63 7.69
N THR A 75 -12.82 -21.49 8.14
CA THR A 75 -13.70 -22.64 8.40
C THR A 75 -14.59 -22.99 7.21
N GLY A 76 -14.78 -22.02 6.29
CA GLY A 76 -15.51 -22.19 5.04
C GLY A 76 -14.65 -21.90 3.83
N ALA A 77 -15.33 -21.79 2.68
CA ALA A 77 -14.68 -21.38 1.44
C ALA A 77 -14.21 -19.92 1.48
N PHE A 78 -13.17 -19.64 0.72
CA PHE A 78 -12.58 -18.31 0.58
C PHE A 78 -12.15 -18.05 -0.86
N TRP A 79 -12.11 -16.78 -1.24
CA TRP A 79 -11.58 -16.32 -2.51
C TRP A 79 -10.10 -16.05 -2.40
N ALA A 80 -9.33 -16.41 -3.43
CA ALA A 80 -7.92 -16.05 -3.55
C ALA A 80 -7.76 -14.96 -4.61
N GLU A 81 -7.33 -13.78 -4.17
CA GLU A 81 -7.08 -12.63 -5.04
C GLU A 81 -5.59 -12.31 -5.07
N GLU A 82 -5.10 -11.84 -6.21
CA GLU A 82 -3.74 -11.33 -6.31
C GLU A 82 -3.52 -10.20 -5.31
N LYS A 83 -2.44 -10.33 -4.55
CA LYS A 83 -1.89 -9.20 -3.82
C LYS A 83 -1.02 -8.40 -4.78
N VAL A 84 -1.50 -7.23 -5.21
CA VAL A 84 -0.71 -6.30 -6.00
C VAL A 84 0.17 -5.47 -5.07
N ASP A 85 1.45 -5.31 -5.43
CA ASP A 85 2.40 -4.49 -4.69
C ASP A 85 2.27 -3.03 -5.13
N GLY A 86 1.63 -2.23 -4.29
CA GLY A 86 1.33 -0.84 -4.56
C GLY A 86 0.94 -0.13 -3.26
N TYR A 87 0.26 0.99 -3.38
CA TYR A 87 -0.30 1.67 -2.22
C TYR A 87 -1.83 1.65 -2.22
N ASN A 88 -2.38 1.37 -1.05
CA ASN A 88 -3.80 1.33 -0.77
C ASN A 88 -4.45 2.72 -0.86
N VAL A 89 -5.55 2.78 -1.60
CA VAL A 89 -6.38 3.96 -1.79
C VAL A 89 -7.85 3.59 -1.59
N ARG A 90 -8.61 4.52 -0.99
CA ARG A 90 -10.07 4.48 -0.97
C ARG A 90 -10.60 5.61 -1.84
N VAL A 91 -11.37 5.28 -2.85
CA VAL A 91 -11.94 6.20 -3.83
C VAL A 91 -13.42 6.39 -3.54
N PHE A 92 -13.88 7.64 -3.49
CA PHE A 92 -15.28 7.96 -3.24
C PHE A 92 -15.63 9.33 -3.80
N LEU A 93 -16.92 9.57 -4.04
CA LEU A 93 -17.43 10.87 -4.46
C LEU A 93 -17.84 11.70 -3.23
N LEU A 94 -17.51 12.99 -3.17
CA LEU A 94 -18.02 13.92 -2.16
C LEU A 94 -18.51 15.19 -2.87
N GLY A 95 -19.82 15.43 -2.85
CA GLY A 95 -20.45 16.38 -3.76
C GLY A 95 -20.14 15.98 -5.21
N GLU A 96 -19.52 16.87 -5.97
CA GLU A 96 -19.12 16.62 -7.37
C GLU A 96 -17.66 16.17 -7.53
N ARG A 97 -16.94 15.99 -6.42
CA ARG A 97 -15.49 15.74 -6.43
C ARG A 97 -15.20 14.27 -6.19
N LEU A 98 -14.53 13.64 -7.14
CA LEU A 98 -13.99 12.31 -6.97
C LEU A 98 -12.68 12.40 -6.19
N LEU A 99 -12.63 11.75 -5.03
CA LEU A 99 -11.55 11.88 -4.07
C LEU A 99 -10.87 10.53 -3.83
N GLY A 100 -9.55 10.57 -3.60
CA GLY A 100 -8.74 9.41 -3.24
C GLY A 100 -8.05 9.66 -1.90
N VAL A 101 -8.28 8.79 -0.92
CA VAL A 101 -7.64 8.85 0.39
C VAL A 101 -6.68 7.66 0.55
N THR A 102 -5.44 7.94 0.96
CA THR A 102 -4.44 6.91 1.23
C THR A 102 -4.81 6.09 2.46
N ARG A 103 -4.10 4.99 2.67
CA ARG A 103 -4.24 4.15 3.86
C ARG A 103 -4.23 4.92 5.18
N GLY A 104 -3.38 5.94 5.29
CA GLY A 104 -3.23 6.74 6.51
C GLY A 104 -4.40 7.69 6.79
N GLY A 105 -5.35 7.83 5.85
CA GLY A 105 -6.45 8.78 5.94
C GLY A 105 -6.10 10.16 5.39
N PHE A 106 -5.15 10.27 4.46
CA PHE A 106 -4.83 11.55 3.81
C PHE A 106 -5.41 11.60 2.40
N LEU A 107 -6.13 12.68 2.07
CA LEU A 107 -6.46 12.98 0.68
C LEU A 107 -5.18 13.25 -0.10
N CYS A 108 -4.93 12.45 -1.15
CA CYS A 108 -3.68 12.48 -1.90
C CYS A 108 -3.81 13.34 -3.15
N PRO A 109 -3.00 14.42 -3.31
CA PRO A 109 -3.04 15.26 -4.50
C PRO A 109 -2.78 14.47 -5.79
N PHE A 110 -1.81 13.55 -5.78
CA PHE A 110 -1.47 12.72 -6.93
C PHE A 110 -2.59 11.75 -7.30
N THR A 111 -3.12 11.00 -6.32
CA THR A 111 -4.21 10.07 -6.58
C THR A 111 -5.43 10.80 -7.14
N VAL A 112 -5.88 11.88 -6.47
CA VAL A 112 -7.05 12.67 -6.90
C VAL A 112 -6.90 13.19 -8.32
N ASP A 113 -5.71 13.69 -8.66
CA ASP A 113 -5.37 14.19 -9.99
C ASP A 113 -5.45 13.11 -11.08
N ARG A 114 -5.04 11.89 -10.75
CA ARG A 114 -4.95 10.76 -11.70
C ARG A 114 -6.19 9.89 -11.79
N LEU A 115 -7.12 9.98 -10.84
CA LEU A 115 -8.34 9.16 -10.84
C LEU A 115 -9.13 9.18 -12.17
N PRO A 116 -9.29 10.32 -12.87
CA PRO A 116 -9.99 10.34 -14.16
C PRO A 116 -9.33 9.47 -15.24
N ASP A 117 -8.02 9.21 -15.14
CA ASP A 117 -7.28 8.33 -16.06
C ASP A 117 -7.40 6.85 -15.67
N LEU A 118 -7.74 6.57 -14.41
CA LEU A 118 -7.57 5.25 -13.79
C LEU A 118 -8.88 4.51 -13.54
N ILE A 119 -10.01 5.21 -13.43
CA ILE A 119 -11.29 4.59 -13.13
C ILE A 119 -12.45 5.38 -13.71
N ASP A 120 -13.45 4.66 -14.22
CA ASP A 120 -14.67 5.26 -14.75
C ASP A 120 -15.50 5.91 -13.62
N ARG A 121 -15.72 7.22 -13.71
CA ARG A 121 -16.50 7.99 -12.72
C ARG A 121 -17.96 7.54 -12.63
N ARG A 122 -18.54 6.92 -13.67
CA ARG A 122 -19.97 6.57 -13.74
C ARG A 122 -20.44 5.77 -12.53
N ILE A 123 -19.63 4.82 -12.03
CA ILE A 123 -19.98 4.03 -10.85
C ILE A 123 -20.28 4.91 -9.63
N PHE A 124 -19.55 6.01 -9.44
CA PHE A 124 -19.76 6.89 -8.30
C PHE A 124 -20.89 7.89 -8.50
N SER A 125 -21.20 8.24 -9.75
CA SER A 125 -22.37 9.05 -10.07
C SER A 125 -23.67 8.27 -9.86
N GLU A 126 -23.67 6.98 -10.23
CA GLU A 126 -24.82 6.08 -10.09
C GLU A 126 -24.94 5.50 -8.66
N HIS A 127 -23.81 5.29 -7.99
CA HIS A 127 -23.72 4.80 -6.61
C HIS A 127 -22.88 5.75 -5.73
N PRO A 128 -23.38 6.95 -5.41
CA PRO A 128 -22.65 7.96 -4.65
C PRO A 128 -22.34 7.56 -3.21
N GLU A 129 -22.97 6.51 -2.68
CA GLU A 129 -22.71 5.93 -1.37
C GLU A 129 -21.48 5.01 -1.34
N LEU A 130 -20.98 4.58 -2.50
CA LEU A 130 -19.88 3.63 -2.58
C LEU A 130 -18.53 4.27 -2.29
N ILE A 131 -17.67 3.44 -1.70
CA ILE A 131 -16.24 3.64 -1.53
C ILE A 131 -15.57 2.42 -2.17
N LEU A 132 -14.75 2.61 -3.20
CA LEU A 132 -13.95 1.53 -3.76
C LEU A 132 -12.58 1.51 -3.08
N CYS A 133 -12.17 0.34 -2.62
CA CYS A 133 -10.83 0.09 -2.10
C CYS A 133 -10.00 -0.50 -3.23
N ALA A 134 -8.90 0.18 -3.56
CA ALA A 134 -8.05 -0.18 -4.68
C ALA A 134 -6.57 -0.02 -4.34
N GLU A 135 -5.74 -0.74 -5.08
CA GLU A 135 -4.30 -0.58 -5.06
C GLU A 135 -3.88 0.27 -6.26
N ILE A 136 -3.07 1.31 -6.06
CA ILE A 136 -2.39 1.97 -7.16
C ILE A 136 -0.95 1.49 -7.19
N ALA A 137 -0.52 0.99 -8.35
CA ALA A 137 0.79 0.36 -8.53
C ALA A 137 1.40 0.75 -9.87
N GLY A 138 2.73 0.76 -9.94
CA GLY A 138 3.47 1.11 -11.15
C GLY A 138 4.79 1.83 -10.83
N PRO A 139 5.75 1.85 -11.76
CA PRO A 139 7.09 2.37 -11.52
C PRO A 139 7.13 3.89 -11.30
N GLU A 140 6.05 4.60 -11.64
CA GLU A 140 5.99 6.06 -11.53
C GLU A 140 5.02 6.54 -10.44
N ASN A 141 4.91 5.77 -9.36
CA ASN A 141 4.17 6.17 -8.18
C ASN A 141 5.07 6.98 -7.21
N PRO A 142 4.55 7.94 -6.45
CA PRO A 142 5.37 8.81 -5.59
C PRO A 142 5.68 8.20 -4.20
N TYR A 143 5.33 6.94 -3.94
CA TYR A 143 5.36 6.35 -2.60
C TYR A 143 6.38 5.22 -2.45
N LEU A 144 6.33 4.23 -3.34
CA LEU A 144 7.06 2.97 -3.26
C LEU A 144 8.16 2.88 -4.30
N VAL A 145 9.27 2.28 -3.90
CA VAL A 145 10.43 1.99 -4.76
C VAL A 145 10.14 0.79 -5.68
N GLY A 146 9.43 -0.21 -5.15
CA GLY A 146 9.00 -1.40 -5.91
C GLY A 146 7.79 -1.12 -6.81
N SER A 147 7.62 -1.99 -7.80
CA SER A 147 6.47 -2.01 -8.70
C SER A 147 6.20 -3.44 -9.18
N PRO A 148 4.95 -3.81 -9.47
CA PRO A 148 4.65 -5.10 -10.10
C PRO A 148 5.35 -5.21 -11.46
N PRO A 149 5.89 -6.39 -11.81
CA PRO A 149 6.73 -6.57 -13.00
C PRO A 149 5.97 -6.39 -14.32
N PHE A 150 4.64 -6.50 -14.29
CA PHE A 150 3.76 -6.35 -15.45
C PHE A 150 3.37 -4.90 -15.75
N ILE A 151 3.82 -3.93 -14.96
CA ILE A 151 3.59 -2.49 -15.20
C ILE A 151 4.95 -1.87 -15.52
N HIS A 152 5.17 -1.54 -16.79
CA HIS A 152 6.47 -1.05 -17.28
C HIS A 152 6.59 0.48 -17.27
N GLU A 153 5.46 1.19 -17.26
CA GLU A 153 5.42 2.65 -17.23
C GLU A 153 4.19 3.14 -16.46
N ASP A 154 4.27 4.40 -16.00
CA ASP A 154 3.19 5.09 -15.28
C ASP A 154 2.63 4.28 -14.08
N ILE A 155 1.32 4.29 -13.89
CA ILE A 155 0.59 3.62 -12.82
C ILE A 155 -0.72 3.05 -13.34
N GLN A 156 -1.22 2.03 -12.65
CA GLN A 156 -2.55 1.45 -12.83
C GLN A 156 -3.25 1.33 -11.48
N LEU A 157 -4.58 1.21 -11.52
CA LEU A 157 -5.44 1.05 -10.34
C LEU A 157 -6.10 -0.33 -10.38
N PHE A 158 -6.11 -1.03 -9.25
CA PHE A 158 -6.72 -2.36 -9.12
C PHE A 158 -7.68 -2.40 -7.94
N VAL A 159 -8.99 -2.36 -8.22
CA VAL A 159 -10.04 -2.54 -7.23
C VAL A 159 -9.95 -3.93 -6.63
N PHE A 160 -9.92 -4.03 -5.31
CA PHE A 160 -9.92 -5.30 -4.59
C PHE A 160 -11.07 -5.44 -3.59
N ASP A 161 -11.67 -4.34 -3.12
CA ASP A 161 -12.82 -4.34 -2.21
C ASP A 161 -13.71 -3.11 -2.41
N GLY A 162 -14.88 -3.12 -1.77
CA GLY A 162 -15.76 -1.96 -1.68
C GLY A 162 -16.40 -1.85 -0.30
N GLN A 163 -16.78 -0.64 0.07
CA GLN A 163 -17.54 -0.33 1.28
C GLN A 163 -18.61 0.70 0.95
N ARG A 164 -19.52 0.93 1.88
CA ARG A 164 -20.49 2.02 1.82
C ARG A 164 -20.11 3.08 2.85
N LYS A 165 -20.31 4.36 2.52
CA LYS A 165 -20.01 5.44 3.45
C LYS A 165 -20.82 5.24 4.73
N GLY A 166 -20.15 5.35 5.88
CA GLY A 166 -20.79 5.26 7.20
C GLY A 166 -21.13 3.83 7.63
N GLU A 167 -20.73 2.83 6.86
CA GLU A 167 -20.82 1.41 7.20
C GLU A 167 -19.42 0.84 7.39
N LEU A 168 -19.24 -0.09 8.32
CA LEU A 168 -17.93 -0.71 8.56
C LEU A 168 -17.71 -1.99 7.73
N ASP A 169 -18.80 -2.59 7.28
CA ASP A 169 -18.78 -3.84 6.51
C ASP A 169 -18.31 -3.60 5.07
N TYR A 170 -17.83 -4.68 4.47
CA TYR A 170 -17.48 -4.74 3.05
C TYR A 170 -18.68 -5.16 2.23
N LEU A 171 -18.68 -4.76 0.96
CA LEU A 171 -19.53 -5.39 -0.04
C LEU A 171 -19.24 -6.89 -0.08
N SER A 172 -20.28 -7.67 -0.35
CA SER A 172 -20.09 -9.10 -0.57
C SER A 172 -19.24 -9.35 -1.82
N GLN A 173 -18.58 -10.52 -1.90
CA GLN A 173 -17.79 -10.88 -3.09
C GLN A 173 -18.66 -10.94 -4.35
N ALA A 174 -19.91 -11.37 -4.23
CA ALA A 174 -20.87 -11.39 -5.33
C ALA A 174 -21.17 -9.98 -5.84
N GLU A 175 -21.49 -9.05 -4.94
CA GLU A 175 -21.79 -7.66 -5.26
C GLU A 175 -20.57 -6.95 -5.87
N LYS A 176 -19.39 -7.12 -5.26
CA LYS A 176 -18.14 -6.57 -5.79
C LYS A 176 -17.89 -7.04 -7.23
N ARG A 177 -18.04 -8.34 -7.49
CA ARG A 177 -17.85 -8.91 -8.83
C ARG A 177 -18.86 -8.38 -9.85
N GLN A 178 -20.12 -8.21 -9.45
CA GLN A 178 -21.14 -7.59 -10.31
C GLN A 178 -20.79 -6.15 -10.69
N LEU A 179 -20.31 -5.35 -9.73
CA LEU A 179 -19.85 -3.98 -10.01
C LEU A 179 -18.64 -3.96 -10.94
N ILE A 180 -17.65 -4.84 -10.70
CA ILE A 180 -16.46 -4.99 -11.56
C ILE A 180 -16.87 -5.31 -12.99
N GLU A 181 -17.77 -6.29 -13.19
CA GLU A 181 -18.22 -6.70 -14.51
C GLU A 181 -19.06 -5.61 -15.21
N HIS A 182 -20.03 -5.03 -14.50
CA HIS A 182 -20.95 -4.04 -15.05
C HIS A 182 -20.23 -2.76 -15.50
N TYR A 183 -19.34 -2.23 -14.66
CA TYR A 183 -18.61 -0.99 -14.93
C TYR A 183 -17.24 -1.23 -15.60
N ARG A 184 -16.86 -2.49 -15.81
CA ARG A 184 -15.53 -2.90 -16.32
C ARG A 184 -14.39 -2.27 -15.49
N LEU A 185 -14.53 -2.33 -14.17
CA LEU A 185 -13.55 -1.75 -13.26
C LEU A 185 -12.22 -2.49 -13.39
N PRO A 186 -11.08 -1.79 -13.40
CA PRO A 186 -9.80 -2.46 -13.32
C PRO A 186 -9.66 -3.05 -11.92
N SER A 187 -9.55 -4.38 -11.82
CA SER A 187 -9.57 -5.11 -10.55
C SER A 187 -8.36 -6.03 -10.41
N VAL A 188 -8.04 -6.41 -9.18
CA VAL A 188 -7.04 -7.46 -8.94
C VAL A 188 -7.49 -8.77 -9.58
N GLN A 189 -6.52 -9.58 -10.01
CA GLN A 189 -6.82 -10.90 -10.55
C GLN A 189 -7.43 -11.79 -9.46
N ASN A 190 -8.58 -12.40 -9.74
CA ASN A 190 -9.20 -13.39 -8.87
C ASN A 190 -8.89 -14.79 -9.41
N PHE A 191 -8.25 -15.63 -8.60
CA PHE A 191 -7.83 -16.98 -8.98
C PHE A 191 -8.88 -18.04 -8.70
N GLY A 192 -10.01 -17.64 -8.12
CA GLY A 192 -11.15 -18.51 -7.84
C GLY A 192 -11.46 -18.66 -6.35
N ARG A 193 -12.41 -19.54 -6.10
CA ARG A 193 -12.93 -19.89 -4.79
C ARG A 193 -12.37 -21.24 -4.38
N PHE A 194 -11.80 -21.30 -3.19
CA PHE A 194 -11.08 -22.45 -2.63
C PHE A 194 -11.62 -22.81 -1.25
N GLN A 195 -11.24 -23.99 -0.78
CA GLN A 195 -11.33 -24.43 0.61
C GLN A 195 -9.93 -24.74 1.13
N ALA A 196 -9.80 -24.94 2.45
CA ALA A 196 -8.51 -25.24 3.06
C ALA A 196 -7.90 -26.57 2.55
N ASP A 197 -8.73 -27.48 2.05
CA ASP A 197 -8.31 -28.76 1.46
C ASP A 197 -7.77 -28.64 0.03
N ASP A 198 -7.99 -27.50 -0.66
CA ASP A 198 -7.45 -27.23 -1.99
C ASP A 198 -5.96 -26.80 -1.95
N LEU A 199 -5.25 -27.09 -0.85
CA LEU A 199 -3.89 -26.65 -0.57
C LEU A 199 -2.92 -26.91 -1.73
N SER A 200 -3.03 -28.07 -2.40
CA SER A 200 -2.14 -28.40 -3.52
C SER A 200 -2.27 -27.41 -4.68
N ALA A 201 -3.49 -27.03 -5.04
CA ALA A 201 -3.75 -26.05 -6.10
C ALA A 201 -3.24 -24.66 -5.71
N ILE A 202 -3.45 -24.26 -4.44
CA ILE A 202 -2.98 -22.97 -3.93
C ILE A 202 -1.44 -22.91 -3.91
N LYS A 203 -0.76 -24.00 -3.52
CA LYS A 203 0.71 -24.09 -3.57
C LYS A 203 1.27 -23.96 -4.98
N GLN A 204 0.67 -24.66 -5.94
CA GLN A 204 1.04 -24.53 -7.35
C GLN A 204 0.87 -23.10 -7.85
N LEU A 205 -0.22 -22.43 -7.46
CA LEU A 205 -0.43 -21.02 -7.76
C LEU A 205 0.65 -20.14 -7.10
N MET A 206 0.98 -20.35 -5.84
CA MET A 206 2.03 -19.59 -5.14
C MET A 206 3.41 -19.74 -5.80
N ILE A 207 3.77 -20.94 -6.25
CA ILE A 207 5.00 -21.19 -7.01
C ILE A 207 4.98 -20.43 -8.34
N LYS A 208 3.85 -20.46 -9.06
CA LYS A 208 3.68 -19.69 -10.30
C LYS A 208 3.88 -18.19 -10.06
N LEU A 209 3.19 -17.62 -9.06
CA LEU A 209 3.31 -16.21 -8.70
C LEU A 209 4.74 -15.84 -8.31
N ASN A 210 5.44 -16.71 -7.57
CA ASN A 210 6.83 -16.53 -7.19
C ASN A 210 7.75 -16.44 -8.41
N ASN A 211 7.57 -17.35 -9.38
CA ASN A 211 8.38 -17.36 -10.61
C ASN A 211 8.08 -16.17 -11.52
N GLU A 212 6.87 -15.61 -11.45
CA GLU A 212 6.46 -14.40 -12.17
C GLU A 212 6.85 -13.10 -11.44
N GLY A 213 7.49 -13.17 -10.27
CA GLY A 213 7.85 -11.99 -9.47
C GLY A 213 6.66 -11.23 -8.90
N ARG A 214 5.50 -11.89 -8.73
CA ARG A 214 4.29 -11.30 -8.15
C ARG A 214 4.31 -11.40 -6.62
N GLU A 215 3.63 -10.48 -5.95
CA GLU A 215 3.74 -10.34 -4.49
C GLU A 215 3.15 -11.52 -3.71
N GLY A 216 1.99 -12.03 -4.14
CA GLY A 216 1.33 -13.18 -3.52
C GLY A 216 -0.20 -13.08 -3.56
N LEU A 217 -0.84 -13.54 -2.50
CA LEU A 217 -2.30 -13.68 -2.42
C LEU A 217 -2.89 -13.01 -1.18
N VAL A 218 -4.12 -12.54 -1.34
CA VAL A 218 -5.06 -12.22 -0.26
C VAL A 218 -6.20 -13.23 -0.30
N PHE A 219 -6.40 -13.93 0.81
CA PHE A 219 -7.51 -14.86 1.02
C PHE A 219 -8.65 -14.14 1.74
N LYS A 220 -9.87 -14.26 1.21
CA LYS A 220 -11.06 -13.58 1.74
C LYS A 220 -12.18 -14.59 1.94
N GLU A 221 -12.58 -14.80 3.19
CA GLU A 221 -13.65 -15.74 3.52
C GLU A 221 -14.96 -15.34 2.84
N ASP A 222 -15.68 -16.32 2.29
CA ASP A 222 -16.87 -16.11 1.47
C ASP A 222 -18.14 -15.96 2.33
N ILE A 223 -18.07 -15.07 3.32
CA ILE A 223 -19.17 -14.70 4.22
C ILE A 223 -19.12 -13.18 4.51
N PRO A 224 -20.26 -12.53 4.81
CA PRO A 224 -20.28 -11.13 5.23
C PRO A 224 -19.39 -10.89 6.46
N GLY A 225 -18.51 -9.88 6.40
CA GLY A 225 -17.56 -9.60 7.47
C GLY A 225 -16.52 -10.71 7.69
N GLY A 226 -16.35 -11.61 6.73
CA GLY A 226 -15.46 -12.76 6.80
C GLY A 226 -14.00 -12.39 7.02
N LYS A 227 -13.22 -13.34 7.54
CA LYS A 227 -11.80 -13.13 7.81
C LYS A 227 -11.03 -12.87 6.51
N GLN A 228 -9.93 -12.13 6.65
CA GLN A 228 -8.97 -11.93 5.57
C GLN A 228 -7.57 -12.26 6.06
N SER A 229 -6.80 -12.94 5.22
CA SER A 229 -5.39 -13.15 5.47
C SER A 229 -4.57 -12.99 4.20
N LYS A 230 -3.28 -12.72 4.33
CA LYS A 230 -2.36 -12.59 3.20
C LYS A 230 -1.16 -13.50 3.35
N TYR A 231 -0.65 -13.96 2.21
CA TYR A 231 0.55 -14.78 2.09
C TYR A 231 1.37 -14.27 0.90
N VAL A 232 2.68 -14.13 1.07
CA VAL A 232 3.56 -13.51 0.08
C VAL A 232 4.60 -14.50 -0.42
N THR A 233 5.06 -14.31 -1.65
CA THR A 233 6.09 -15.13 -2.27
C THR A 233 7.46 -14.90 -1.64
N SER A 234 8.37 -15.86 -1.83
CA SER A 234 9.77 -15.68 -1.43
C SER A 234 10.47 -14.61 -2.27
N GLU A 235 10.16 -14.55 -3.57
CA GLU A 235 10.70 -13.55 -4.50
C GLU A 235 10.33 -12.13 -4.04
N ALA A 236 9.06 -11.86 -3.72
CA ALA A 236 8.67 -10.53 -3.23
C ALA A 236 9.37 -10.14 -1.93
N SER A 237 9.62 -11.11 -1.03
CA SER A 237 10.37 -10.86 0.20
C SER A 237 11.84 -10.51 -0.10
N LEU A 238 12.43 -11.14 -1.11
CA LEU A 238 13.80 -10.88 -1.56
C LEU A 238 13.90 -9.54 -2.30
N SER A 239 13.01 -9.25 -3.25
CA SER A 239 12.96 -7.98 -3.98
C SER A 239 12.77 -6.80 -3.04
N ASP A 240 11.95 -6.93 -2.00
CA ASP A 240 11.81 -5.91 -0.95
C ASP A 240 13.13 -5.64 -0.20
N ILE A 241 13.94 -6.67 0.05
CA ILE A 241 15.25 -6.53 0.69
C ILE A 241 16.21 -5.83 -0.28
N GLU A 242 16.26 -6.27 -1.54
CA GLU A 242 17.10 -5.68 -2.60
C GLU A 242 16.79 -4.19 -2.81
N ALA A 243 15.50 -3.82 -2.83
CA ALA A 243 15.05 -2.46 -3.06
C ALA A 243 15.36 -1.50 -1.90
N MET A 244 15.34 -2.01 -0.66
CA MET A 244 15.31 -1.17 0.54
C MET A 244 16.57 -1.22 1.39
N THR A 245 17.46 -2.21 1.20
CA THR A 245 18.74 -2.30 1.93
C THR A 245 19.57 -1.02 1.84
N ARG A 246 19.53 -0.31 0.71
CA ARG A 246 20.22 0.98 0.53
C ARG A 246 19.89 2.00 1.62
N TYR A 247 18.72 1.87 2.26
CA TYR A 247 18.19 2.80 3.26
C TYR A 247 18.10 2.16 4.66
N LEU A 248 19.03 1.25 4.97
CA LEU A 248 18.98 0.35 6.14
C LEU A 248 18.58 1.05 7.45
N GLN A 249 19.18 2.21 7.75
CA GLN A 249 18.95 2.94 9.02
C GLN A 249 17.65 3.73 9.07
N ASP A 250 17.03 3.98 7.92
CA ASP A 250 15.74 4.65 7.84
C ASP A 250 14.57 3.65 7.99
N LEU A 251 14.89 2.36 8.14
CA LEU A 251 13.92 1.29 8.37
C LEU A 251 14.17 0.62 9.73
N PRO A 252 13.10 0.19 10.41
CA PRO A 252 13.24 -0.62 11.62
C PRO A 252 13.86 -1.99 11.26
N PRO A 253 14.74 -2.57 12.09
CA PRO A 253 15.36 -3.88 11.83
C PRO A 253 14.34 -5.01 11.57
N GLU A 254 13.16 -4.92 12.19
CA GLU A 254 12.05 -5.85 12.01
C GLU A 254 11.56 -5.91 10.56
N TYR A 255 11.80 -4.85 9.76
CA TYR A 255 11.53 -4.83 8.33
C TYR A 255 12.28 -5.97 7.61
N PHE A 256 13.57 -6.14 7.92
CA PHE A 256 14.44 -7.13 7.30
C PHE A 256 14.27 -8.51 7.94
N ILE A 257 14.27 -8.58 9.27
CA ILE A 257 14.06 -9.83 10.01
C ILE A 257 12.76 -10.49 9.56
N GLY A 258 11.67 -9.71 9.49
CA GLY A 258 10.38 -10.23 9.05
C GLY A 258 10.38 -10.77 7.62
N ARG A 259 11.22 -10.25 6.72
CA ARG A 259 11.33 -10.73 5.32
C ARG A 259 12.19 -11.96 5.18
N ILE A 260 13.30 -12.02 5.93
CA ILE A 260 14.12 -13.23 6.01
C ILE A 260 13.27 -14.39 6.54
N LEU A 261 12.49 -14.18 7.60
CA LEU A 261 11.60 -15.20 8.14
C LEU A 261 10.55 -15.66 7.12
N ARG A 262 9.93 -14.75 6.36
CA ARG A 262 8.96 -15.11 5.30
C ARG A 262 9.61 -15.95 4.21
N LEU A 263 10.76 -15.51 3.73
CA LEU A 263 11.53 -16.21 2.70
C LEU A 263 11.86 -17.63 3.15
N VAL A 264 12.42 -17.80 4.34
CA VAL A 264 12.81 -19.14 4.85
C VAL A 264 11.58 -20.03 5.07
N MET A 265 10.50 -19.48 5.62
CA MET A 265 9.27 -20.24 5.87
C MET A 265 8.60 -20.70 4.58
N PHE A 266 8.61 -19.87 3.53
CA PHE A 266 8.11 -20.24 2.20
C PHE A 266 8.92 -21.41 1.62
N LEU A 267 10.25 -21.33 1.66
CA LEU A 267 11.13 -22.36 1.09
C LEU A 267 10.96 -23.71 1.79
N ASP A 268 10.90 -23.70 3.12
CA ASP A 268 10.68 -24.91 3.91
C ASP A 268 9.29 -25.51 3.62
N GLU A 269 8.26 -24.67 3.52
CA GLU A 269 6.90 -25.13 3.23
C GLU A 269 6.73 -25.72 1.83
N GLU A 270 7.39 -25.15 0.83
CA GLU A 270 7.31 -25.62 -0.56
C GLU A 270 8.37 -26.70 -0.88
N GLY A 271 9.18 -27.11 0.10
CA GLY A 271 10.26 -28.07 -0.11
C GLY A 271 11.33 -27.58 -1.08
N ILE A 272 11.42 -26.25 -1.27
CA ILE A 272 12.42 -25.63 -2.14
C ILE A 272 13.74 -25.63 -1.37
N GLY A 273 14.72 -26.37 -1.88
CA GLY A 273 16.04 -26.45 -1.27
C GLY A 273 16.69 -25.06 -1.15
N HIS A 274 17.48 -24.86 -0.10
CA HIS A 274 18.28 -23.65 0.09
C HIS A 274 19.45 -23.60 -0.93
N THR A 275 19.16 -23.24 -2.17
CA THR A 275 20.14 -23.26 -3.26
C THR A 275 21.28 -22.28 -3.00
N ARG A 276 22.47 -22.57 -3.56
CA ARG A 276 23.59 -21.64 -3.54
C ARG A 276 23.21 -20.30 -4.17
N GLU A 277 22.46 -20.34 -5.27
CA GLU A 277 21.97 -19.16 -5.98
C GLU A 277 21.15 -18.25 -5.08
N LEU A 278 20.17 -18.78 -4.36
CA LEU A 278 19.34 -17.99 -3.45
C LEU A 278 20.19 -17.36 -2.32
N LYS A 279 21.11 -18.13 -1.73
CA LYS A 279 22.02 -17.62 -0.69
C LYS A 279 22.88 -16.49 -1.23
N THR A 280 23.39 -16.64 -2.46
CA THR A 280 24.16 -15.60 -3.16
C THR A 280 23.31 -14.37 -3.43
N ARG A 281 22.08 -14.52 -3.94
CA ARG A 281 21.16 -13.40 -4.17
C ARG A 281 20.82 -12.65 -2.88
N LEU A 282 20.48 -13.36 -1.81
CA LEU A 282 20.19 -12.75 -0.51
C LEU A 282 21.41 -12.02 0.05
N GLY A 283 22.60 -12.62 -0.04
CA GLY A 283 23.85 -11.96 0.36
C GLY A 283 24.14 -10.70 -0.47
N ALA A 284 23.97 -10.78 -1.79
CA ALA A 284 24.14 -9.67 -2.71
C ALA A 284 23.12 -8.55 -2.43
N ALA A 285 21.87 -8.87 -2.15
CA ALA A 285 20.83 -7.91 -1.80
C ALA A 285 21.26 -6.99 -0.64
N PHE A 286 21.89 -7.57 0.39
CA PHE A 286 22.42 -6.81 1.52
C PHE A 286 23.72 -6.08 1.18
N VAL A 287 24.71 -6.80 0.63
CA VAL A 287 26.06 -6.23 0.42
C VAL A 287 26.03 -5.16 -0.67
N GLU A 288 25.46 -5.46 -1.83
CA GLU A 288 25.39 -4.50 -2.93
C GLU A 288 24.48 -3.31 -2.61
N GLY A 289 23.40 -3.53 -1.85
CA GLY A 289 22.52 -2.46 -1.41
C GLY A 289 23.27 -1.42 -0.58
N VAL A 290 24.12 -1.87 0.35
CA VAL A 290 24.97 -1.00 1.17
C VAL A 290 26.08 -0.35 0.34
N PHE A 291 26.75 -1.09 -0.56
CA PHE A 291 27.74 -0.49 -1.48
C PHE A 291 27.15 0.64 -2.31
N LYS A 292 25.95 0.45 -2.88
CA LYS A 292 25.24 1.50 -3.62
C LYS A 292 24.94 2.73 -2.74
N ALA A 293 24.65 2.54 -1.45
CA ALA A 293 24.46 3.65 -0.51
C ALA A 293 25.76 4.40 -0.26
N ILE A 294 26.87 3.68 -0.03
CA ILE A 294 28.21 4.26 0.16
C ILE A 294 28.64 5.05 -1.07
N GLU A 295 28.54 4.47 -2.27
CA GLU A 295 28.90 5.14 -3.53
C GLU A 295 28.09 6.42 -3.74
N GLN A 296 26.77 6.38 -3.51
CA GLN A 296 25.90 7.55 -3.61
C GLN A 296 26.28 8.61 -2.56
N CYS A 297 26.55 8.20 -1.33
CA CYS A 297 26.95 9.10 -0.25
C CYS A 297 28.32 9.74 -0.51
N GLN A 298 29.31 9.02 -1.03
CA GLN A 298 30.63 9.57 -1.36
C GLN A 298 30.55 10.55 -2.52
N ARG A 299 29.75 10.25 -3.55
CA ARG A 299 29.62 11.07 -4.75
C ARG A 299 28.78 12.33 -4.51
N GLU A 300 27.68 12.21 -3.78
CA GLU A 300 26.65 13.26 -3.71
C GLU A 300 26.41 13.78 -2.28
N HIS A 301 27.13 13.24 -1.28
CA HIS A 301 27.01 13.61 0.14
C HIS A 301 25.63 13.35 0.75
N ARG A 302 24.83 12.49 0.11
CA ARG A 302 23.49 12.08 0.57
C ARG A 302 23.06 10.74 -0.02
N VAL A 303 22.20 10.02 0.71
CA VAL A 303 21.54 8.80 0.23
C VAL A 303 20.07 9.10 -0.07
N TYR A 304 19.62 8.78 -1.28
CA TYR A 304 18.27 9.09 -1.74
C TYR A 304 17.73 8.11 -2.78
N HIS A 305 16.40 8.11 -2.92
CA HIS A 305 15.71 7.53 -4.06
C HIS A 305 15.06 8.63 -4.89
N ARG A 306 15.26 8.58 -6.22
CA ARG A 306 14.59 9.49 -7.16
C ARG A 306 13.27 8.89 -7.61
N PHE A 307 12.19 9.60 -7.35
CA PHE A 307 10.85 9.29 -7.83
C PHE A 307 10.55 10.12 -9.07
N ARG A 308 9.81 9.52 -10.00
CA ARG A 308 9.19 10.19 -11.14
C ARG A 308 7.71 9.88 -11.13
N CYS A 309 6.86 10.87 -11.36
CA CYS A 309 5.42 10.65 -11.51
C CYS A 309 4.79 11.66 -12.47
N ARG A 310 3.67 11.28 -13.08
CA ARG A 310 2.90 12.10 -14.02
C ARG A 310 1.64 12.64 -13.35
N LEU A 311 1.37 13.94 -13.54
CA LEU A 311 0.16 14.62 -13.06
C LEU A 311 -0.52 15.40 -14.20
N ARG A 312 -1.84 15.48 -14.24
CA ARG A 312 -2.61 16.34 -15.14
C ARG A 312 -2.49 17.82 -14.77
N ASN A 313 -2.38 18.14 -13.47
CA ASN A 313 -2.32 19.52 -12.99
C ASN A 313 -1.01 19.84 -12.24
N ARG A 314 -0.31 20.88 -12.69
CA ARG A 314 0.93 21.37 -12.06
C ARG A 314 0.77 21.73 -10.59
N ALA A 315 -0.35 22.33 -10.19
CA ALA A 315 -0.61 22.70 -8.80
C ALA A 315 -0.70 21.46 -7.90
N ASN A 316 -1.25 20.35 -8.40
CA ASN A 316 -1.30 19.08 -7.67
C ASN A 316 0.10 18.50 -7.47
N GLY A 317 1.04 18.72 -8.39
CA GLY A 317 2.44 18.35 -8.23
C GLY A 317 3.10 19.07 -7.05
N LYS A 318 2.90 20.38 -6.92
CA LYS A 318 3.39 21.16 -5.76
C LYS A 318 2.73 20.73 -4.45
N GLN A 319 1.41 20.48 -4.49
CA GLN A 319 0.70 19.97 -3.32
C GLN A 319 1.17 18.58 -2.92
N LEU A 320 1.54 17.71 -3.87
CA LEU A 320 2.10 16.40 -3.60
C LEU A 320 3.42 16.51 -2.84
N LEU A 321 4.35 17.38 -3.26
CA LEU A 321 5.61 17.59 -2.55
C LEU A 321 5.38 18.06 -1.11
N ALA A 322 4.49 19.03 -0.92
CA ALA A 322 4.10 19.51 0.41
C ALA A 322 3.40 18.41 1.24
N HIS A 323 2.63 17.54 0.61
CA HIS A 323 1.98 16.39 1.25
C HIS A 323 3.00 15.34 1.71
N LEU A 324 3.99 14.99 0.88
CA LEU A 324 5.05 14.03 1.20
C LEU A 324 5.98 14.55 2.29
N GLY A 325 6.24 15.86 2.33
CA GLY A 325 7.07 16.50 3.36
C GLY A 325 6.45 16.56 4.76
N ARG A 326 5.18 16.15 4.94
CA ARG A 326 4.53 16.08 6.27
C ARG A 326 4.89 14.82 7.07
N GLY A 327 5.69 13.91 6.52
CA GLY A 327 6.12 12.69 7.20
C GLY A 327 7.01 12.95 8.43
N ASP A 328 7.33 11.89 9.17
CA ASP A 328 8.25 11.97 10.32
C ASP A 328 9.55 12.66 9.88
N GLY A 329 10.00 13.66 10.64
CA GLY A 329 10.98 14.70 10.25
C GLY A 329 12.40 14.24 9.88
N HIS A 330 12.58 12.98 9.52
CA HIS A 330 13.81 12.37 9.02
C HIS A 330 13.79 12.16 7.49
N LEU A 331 12.73 12.55 6.81
CA LEU A 331 12.62 12.50 5.35
C LEU A 331 12.69 13.91 4.76
N GLN A 332 13.66 14.15 3.88
CA GLN A 332 13.72 15.40 3.11
C GLN A 332 13.29 15.14 1.67
N ILE A 333 12.42 16.01 1.14
CA ILE A 333 12.00 15.99 -0.25
C ILE A 333 12.78 17.07 -1.01
N VAL A 334 13.43 16.69 -2.11
CA VAL A 334 14.14 17.62 -3.00
C VAL A 334 13.53 17.55 -4.39
N GLU A 335 12.84 18.62 -4.78
CA GLU A 335 12.30 18.77 -6.15
C GLU A 335 13.44 18.94 -7.15
N HIS A 336 13.43 18.17 -8.24
CA HIS A 336 14.33 18.36 -9.38
C HIS A 336 13.63 19.02 -10.55
N ARG A 337 12.40 18.57 -10.84
CA ARG A 337 11.70 18.94 -12.05
C ARG A 337 10.20 18.89 -11.86
N LEU A 338 9.50 19.88 -12.42
CA LEU A 338 8.05 19.89 -12.58
C LEU A 338 7.69 20.62 -13.88
N GLU A 339 7.69 19.87 -14.97
CA GLU A 339 7.59 20.39 -16.34
C GLU A 339 6.51 19.67 -17.14
N GLN A 340 5.95 20.33 -18.15
CA GLN A 340 4.95 19.74 -19.01
C GLN A 340 5.61 18.87 -20.09
N GLU A 341 5.20 17.61 -20.18
CA GLU A 341 5.55 16.66 -21.24
C GLU A 341 4.25 16.07 -21.81
N GLY A 342 3.91 16.47 -23.04
CA GLY A 342 2.64 16.10 -23.65
C GLY A 342 1.44 16.59 -22.82
N GLU A 343 0.56 15.65 -22.43
CA GLU A 343 -0.64 15.95 -21.65
C GLU A 343 -0.43 15.95 -20.13
N PHE A 344 0.79 15.67 -19.67
CA PHE A 344 1.11 15.57 -18.24
C PHE A 344 2.17 16.57 -17.83
N TYR A 345 2.17 16.94 -16.56
CA TYR A 345 3.30 17.49 -15.84
C TYR A 345 4.08 16.33 -15.21
N VAL A 346 5.35 16.20 -15.59
CA VAL A 346 6.27 15.22 -15.04
C VAL A 346 6.98 15.85 -13.85
N LEU A 347 6.77 15.23 -12.69
CA LEU A 347 7.40 15.58 -11.43
C LEU A 347 8.51 14.59 -11.11
N GLU A 348 9.74 15.08 -10.95
CA GLU A 348 10.86 14.31 -10.43
C GLU A 348 11.35 14.91 -9.12
N PHE A 349 11.54 14.06 -8.11
CA PHE A 349 12.00 14.48 -6.80
C PHE A 349 12.75 13.36 -6.09
N ASP A 350 13.67 13.74 -5.22
CA ASP A 350 14.37 12.79 -4.36
C ASP A 350 13.69 12.72 -2.99
N LYS A 351 13.56 11.51 -2.45
CA LYS A 351 13.40 11.29 -1.01
C LYS A 351 14.77 10.99 -0.43
N VAL A 352 15.27 11.89 0.40
CA VAL A 352 16.57 11.76 1.07
C VAL A 352 16.37 11.08 2.43
N PHE A 353 17.12 10.01 2.62
CA PHE A 353 17.10 9.14 3.80
C PHE A 353 18.15 9.65 4.80
N GLN A 354 17.71 10.52 5.71
CA GLN A 354 18.61 11.33 6.55
C GLN A 354 19.39 10.48 7.55
N ARG A 355 18.79 9.40 8.08
CA ARG A 355 19.48 8.57 9.08
C ARG A 355 20.62 7.78 8.45
N THR A 356 20.36 7.17 7.30
CA THR A 356 21.39 6.48 6.52
C THR A 356 22.46 7.46 6.05
N THR A 357 22.07 8.65 5.58
CA THR A 357 23.02 9.70 5.18
C THR A 357 23.92 10.12 6.34
N GLY A 358 23.34 10.41 7.51
CA GLY A 358 24.09 10.81 8.71
C GLY A 358 25.04 9.73 9.19
N LEU A 359 24.57 8.48 9.31
CA LEU A 359 25.41 7.36 9.74
C LEU A 359 26.57 7.13 8.77
N LEU A 360 26.30 7.07 7.46
CA LEU A 360 27.38 6.84 6.49
C LEU A 360 28.38 8.01 6.47
N GLY A 361 27.91 9.24 6.64
CA GLY A 361 28.80 10.40 6.78
C GLY A 361 29.77 10.25 7.96
N GLU A 362 29.26 9.83 9.12
CA GLU A 362 30.08 9.59 10.32
C GLU A 362 31.07 8.43 10.11
N LEU A 363 30.57 7.27 9.67
CA LEU A 363 31.38 6.07 9.44
C LEU A 363 32.50 6.29 8.41
N LEU A 364 32.16 6.91 7.26
CA LEU A 364 33.13 7.16 6.18
C LEU A 364 34.17 8.22 6.56
N SER A 365 33.87 9.06 7.56
CA SER A 365 34.84 10.02 8.12
C SER A 365 35.73 9.44 9.23
N GLY A 366 35.53 8.17 9.61
CA GLY A 366 36.27 7.50 10.68
C GLY A 366 35.71 7.73 12.08
N GLY A 367 34.42 8.08 12.20
CA GLY A 367 33.75 8.22 13.49
C GLY A 367 33.70 6.90 14.28
N VAL A 368 33.67 7.01 15.62
CA VAL A 368 33.62 5.87 16.53
C VAL A 368 32.17 5.56 16.88
N VAL A 369 31.76 4.30 16.70
CA VAL A 369 30.42 3.81 17.09
C VAL A 369 30.54 2.98 18.36
N TYR A 370 29.62 3.20 19.30
CA TYR A 370 29.46 2.42 20.52
C TYR A 370 28.15 1.64 20.44
N ASP A 371 28.25 0.32 20.62
CA ASP A 371 27.10 -0.61 20.58
C ASP A 371 26.57 -0.95 21.98
#